data_AF-Q1MHE3-F1
#
_entry.id   AF-Q1MHE3-F1
#
_cell.length_a   1.000
_cell.length_b   1.000
_cell.length_c   1.000
_cell.angle_alpha   90.00
_cell.angle_beta   90.00
_cell.angle_gamma   90.00
#
_symmetry.space_group_name_H-M   'P 1'
#
loop_
_entity.id
_entity.type
_entity.pdbx_description
1 polymer ?
#
loop_
_entity_poly.entity_id
_entity_poly.type
_entity_poly.pdbx_seq_one_letter_code
_entity_poly.pdbx_strand_id
1 'polypeptide(L)'
;MSDKVRADLLFDYLRQVLPEHDQNGNMVELASDLEWHNTTAQYKCGQEWLRGNLPAIQNTAVYGHVASLVFEDDIIADFVTFSYVQLIYDVLANRAQNEHIAPVIHKLRSKQNDIRKVFNPAIQGDVFASNVVVVNLNDVNLEMKKTIPLLLCRRIYQEHKTSFQGKTLNIVIDEAHNILSTESSRETESWKDYRLETFEEIIKEGRKFGVFVTIASQRPNDISPTITSQAHNYFIHRLINQKDLQSIASAVSYIDKLTEESIPTLPTGTCIFSGMAGQMPLKLNIKALEHSLQPKSTTLRFAPLLSQN
;
A
#
# COMPACT_ATOMS: atom_id res chain seq x y z
N MET A 1 10.16 33.71 8.11
CA MET A 1 8.73 33.67 8.50
C MET A 1 8.52 34.73 9.57
N SER A 2 7.48 35.56 9.51
CA SER A 2 7.19 36.52 10.59
C SER A 2 6.68 35.78 11.83
N ASP A 3 6.83 36.36 13.02
CA ASP A 3 6.42 35.73 14.27
C ASP A 3 4.92 35.39 14.28
N LYS A 4 4.09 36.24 13.65
CA LYS A 4 2.67 35.97 13.47
C LYS A 4 2.41 34.71 12.65
N VAL A 5 3.01 34.62 11.46
CA VAL A 5 2.83 33.46 10.55
C VAL A 5 3.33 32.17 11.21
N ARG A 6 4.41 32.26 11.99
CA ARG A 6 4.93 31.12 12.75
C ARG A 6 3.95 30.70 13.85
N ALA A 7 3.35 31.64 14.57
CA ALA A 7 2.35 31.33 15.58
C ALA A 7 1.06 30.76 14.97
N ASP A 8 0.59 31.31 13.85
CA ASP A 8 -0.58 30.80 13.13
C ASP A 8 -0.35 29.34 12.70
N LEU A 9 0.84 29.03 12.17
CA LEU A 9 1.23 27.66 11.81
C LEU A 9 1.26 26.71 13.03
N LEU A 10 1.72 27.18 14.19
CA LEU A 10 1.72 26.40 15.43
C LEU A 10 0.28 26.09 15.88
N PHE A 11 -0.63 27.06 15.79
CA PHE A 11 -2.04 26.82 16.07
C PHE A 11 -2.66 25.83 15.08
N ASP A 12 -2.31 25.91 13.79
CA ASP A 12 -2.77 24.95 12.78
C ASP A 12 -2.36 23.51 13.13
N TYR A 13 -1.11 23.30 13.58
CA TYR A 13 -0.66 21.99 14.02
C TYR A 13 -1.29 21.54 15.35
N LEU A 14 -1.50 22.46 16.30
CA LEU A 14 -2.20 22.14 17.54
C LEU A 14 -3.64 21.69 17.29
N ARG A 15 -4.36 22.30 16.32
CA ARG A 15 -5.70 21.84 15.92
C ARG A 15 -5.71 20.42 15.34
N GLN A 16 -4.59 19.94 14.80
CA GLN A 16 -4.50 18.55 14.31
C GLN A 16 -4.34 17.54 15.45
N VAL A 17 -3.79 17.96 16.58
CA VAL A 17 -3.49 17.09 17.73
C VAL A 17 -4.60 17.13 18.77
N LEU A 18 -5.17 18.29 19.01
CA LEU A 18 -6.15 18.49 20.06
C LEU A 18 -7.56 18.09 19.61
N PRO A 19 -8.43 17.63 20.53
CA PRO A 19 -9.83 17.32 20.21
C PRO A 19 -10.56 18.51 19.58
N GLU A 20 -11.40 18.28 18.58
CA GLU A 20 -12.17 19.37 17.95
C GLU A 20 -13.26 19.93 18.87
N HIS A 21 -13.70 19.15 19.86
CA HIS A 21 -14.80 19.49 20.77
C HIS A 21 -14.36 19.43 22.24
N ASP A 22 -14.97 20.26 23.08
CA ASP A 22 -14.80 20.23 24.54
C ASP A 22 -15.61 19.08 25.18
N GLN A 23 -15.52 18.95 26.50
CA GLN A 23 -16.26 17.93 27.27
C GLN A 23 -17.79 18.09 27.17
N ASN A 24 -18.28 19.24 26.72
CA ASN A 24 -19.70 19.55 26.55
C ASN A 24 -20.17 19.36 25.10
N GLY A 25 -19.27 18.96 24.19
CA GLY A 25 -19.56 18.77 22.77
C GLY A 25 -19.58 20.06 21.94
N ASN A 26 -19.03 21.17 22.46
CA ASN A 26 -18.89 22.41 21.70
C ASN A 26 -17.57 22.43 20.92
N MET A 27 -17.60 22.96 19.70
CA MET A 27 -16.38 23.14 18.90
C MET A 27 -15.42 24.11 19.60
N VAL A 28 -14.14 23.74 19.69
CA VAL A 28 -13.13 24.53 20.39
C VAL A 28 -12.33 25.40 19.43
N GLU A 29 -12.42 26.72 19.62
CA GLU A 29 -11.56 27.69 18.96
C GLU A 29 -10.35 28.03 19.84
N LEU A 30 -9.20 27.41 19.56
CA LEU A 30 -7.98 27.49 20.38
C LEU A 30 -7.47 28.92 20.67
N ALA A 31 -7.73 29.87 19.76
CA ALA A 31 -7.23 31.24 19.86
C ALA A 31 -8.36 32.28 20.04
N SER A 32 -9.55 31.85 20.46
CA SER A 32 -10.73 32.71 20.62
C SER A 32 -10.54 33.84 21.65
N ASP A 33 -9.66 33.64 22.62
CA ASP A 33 -9.33 34.55 23.71
C ASP A 33 -8.00 35.31 23.49
N LEU A 34 -7.39 35.17 22.31
CA LEU A 34 -6.08 35.71 21.98
C LEU A 34 -6.17 36.80 20.90
N GLU A 35 -5.53 37.94 21.17
CA GLU A 35 -5.41 39.04 20.19
C GLU A 35 -3.94 39.30 19.84
N TRP A 36 -3.62 39.28 18.54
CA TRP A 36 -2.27 39.58 18.04
C TRP A 36 -2.04 41.08 17.87
N HIS A 37 -0.93 41.59 18.40
CA HIS A 37 -0.53 42.98 18.21
C HIS A 37 0.71 43.10 17.30
N ASN A 38 0.55 43.74 16.12
CA ASN A 38 1.58 43.80 15.09
C ASN A 38 2.83 44.59 15.52
N THR A 39 2.68 45.71 16.20
CA THR A 39 3.81 46.61 16.53
C THR A 39 4.77 46.01 17.55
N THR A 40 4.24 45.24 18.51
CA THR A 40 5.03 44.60 19.58
C THR A 40 5.26 43.11 19.33
N ALA A 41 4.71 42.56 18.24
CA ALA A 41 4.81 41.17 17.82
C ALA A 41 4.54 40.17 18.96
N GLN A 42 3.43 40.35 19.68
CA GLN A 42 3.05 39.50 20.80
C GLN A 42 1.53 39.36 20.92
N TYR A 43 1.10 38.27 21.57
CA TYR A 43 -0.29 38.04 21.93
C TYR A 43 -0.63 38.66 23.28
N LYS A 44 -1.89 39.11 23.41
CA LYS A 44 -2.54 39.41 24.68
C LYS A 44 -3.77 38.53 24.87
N CYS A 45 -4.09 38.23 26.12
CA CYS A 45 -5.34 37.59 26.54
C CYS A 45 -6.07 38.59 27.44
N GLY A 46 -7.24 39.08 27.00
CA GLY A 46 -7.93 40.19 27.67
C GLY A 46 -7.06 41.46 27.75
N GLN A 47 -6.63 41.82 28.96
CA GLN A 47 -5.78 42.99 29.25
C GLN A 47 -4.30 42.63 29.49
N GLU A 48 -3.93 41.34 29.48
CA GLU A 48 -2.59 40.89 29.86
C GLU A 48 -1.73 40.51 28.65
N TRP A 49 -0.48 40.98 28.64
CA TRP A 49 0.51 40.63 27.61
C TRP A 49 1.25 39.33 27.98
N LEU A 50 1.09 38.28 27.19
CA LEU A 50 1.58 36.93 27.54
C LEU A 50 3.11 36.84 27.62
N ARG A 51 3.84 37.62 26.81
CA ARG A 51 5.32 37.64 26.83
C ARG A 51 5.88 38.25 28.12
N GLY A 52 5.15 39.17 28.73
CA GLY A 52 5.52 39.83 29.98
C GLY A 52 4.97 39.15 31.23
N ASN A 53 3.92 38.34 31.10
CA ASN A 53 3.27 37.61 32.18
C ASN A 53 3.06 36.13 31.79
N LEU A 54 4.12 35.32 31.87
CA LEU A 54 4.06 33.89 31.51
C LEU A 54 2.98 33.10 32.28
N PRO A 55 2.74 33.32 33.59
CA PRO A 55 1.63 32.69 34.31
C PRO A 55 0.25 32.88 33.65
N ALA A 56 0.03 33.99 32.95
CA ALA A 56 -1.23 34.28 32.26
C ALA A 56 -1.54 33.27 31.14
N ILE A 57 -0.52 32.58 30.61
CA ILE A 57 -0.69 31.53 29.58
C ILE A 57 -1.60 30.41 30.11
N GLN A 58 -1.55 30.11 31.41
CA GLN A 58 -2.38 29.05 32.01
C GLN A 58 -3.89 29.35 31.94
N ASN A 59 -4.25 30.62 31.82
CA ASN A 59 -5.63 31.07 31.72
C ASN A 59 -6.16 31.03 30.27
N THR A 60 -5.31 30.70 29.30
CA THR A 60 -5.71 30.69 27.89
C THR A 60 -6.53 29.46 27.53
N ALA A 61 -7.46 29.61 26.60
CA ALA A 61 -8.28 28.50 26.10
C ALA A 61 -7.41 27.36 25.55
N VAL A 62 -6.36 27.68 24.78
CA VAL A 62 -5.40 26.69 24.27
C VAL A 62 -4.72 25.90 25.39
N TYR A 63 -4.29 26.55 26.47
CA TYR A 63 -3.59 25.86 27.57
C TYR A 63 -4.52 24.88 28.30
N GLY A 64 -5.73 25.33 28.62
CA GLY A 64 -6.76 24.48 29.22
C GLY A 64 -7.11 23.29 28.32
N HIS A 65 -7.19 23.51 27.01
CA HIS A 65 -7.54 22.46 26.05
C HIS A 65 -6.44 21.42 25.88
N VAL A 66 -5.16 21.81 25.98
CA VAL A 66 -4.03 20.87 25.96
C VAL A 66 -4.12 19.85 27.10
N ALA A 67 -4.66 20.23 28.27
CA ALA A 67 -4.84 19.31 29.39
C ALA A 67 -5.88 18.21 29.11
N SER A 68 -6.70 18.36 28.07
CA SER A 68 -7.68 17.36 27.63
C SER A 68 -7.14 16.36 26.61
N LEU A 69 -5.89 16.50 26.16
CA LEU A 69 -5.28 15.59 25.20
C LEU A 69 -5.12 14.19 25.81
N VAL A 70 -5.71 13.20 25.15
CA VAL A 70 -5.58 11.78 25.48
C VAL A 70 -5.21 11.02 24.21
N PHE A 71 -4.25 10.11 24.32
CA PHE A 71 -3.88 9.21 23.21
C PHE A 71 -4.97 8.17 22.98
N GLU A 72 -5.20 7.80 21.72
CA GLU A 72 -6.33 6.92 21.35
C GLU A 72 -6.02 5.43 21.58
N ASP A 73 -4.84 5.09 22.11
CA ASP A 73 -4.29 3.72 22.17
C ASP A 73 -4.30 3.03 20.78
N ASP A 74 -4.23 3.82 19.71
CA ASP A 74 -4.18 3.38 18.32
C ASP A 74 -2.83 3.80 17.73
N ILE A 75 -2.01 2.83 17.35
CA ILE A 75 -0.62 3.08 16.93
C ILE A 75 -0.50 4.09 15.78
N ILE A 76 -1.49 4.15 14.89
CA ILE A 76 -1.50 5.09 13.76
C ILE A 76 -1.94 6.48 14.22
N ALA A 77 -3.00 6.58 15.03
CA ALA A 77 -3.46 7.85 15.61
C ALA A 77 -2.35 8.49 16.47
N ASP A 78 -1.73 7.69 17.32
CA ASP A 78 -0.68 8.12 18.23
C ASP A 78 0.57 8.53 17.45
N PHE A 79 0.93 7.78 16.40
CA PHE A 79 2.05 8.17 15.52
C PHE A 79 1.77 9.48 14.77
N VAL A 80 0.56 9.68 14.27
CA VAL A 80 0.15 10.94 13.62
C VAL A 80 0.22 12.09 14.63
N THR A 81 -0.30 11.89 15.83
CA THR A 81 -0.25 12.85 16.93
C THR A 81 1.19 13.22 17.27
N PHE A 82 2.03 12.21 17.50
CA PHE A 82 3.46 12.40 17.76
C PHE A 82 4.15 13.17 16.63
N SER A 83 3.81 12.87 15.37
CA SER A 83 4.40 13.55 14.21
C SER A 83 4.05 15.05 14.17
N TYR A 84 2.81 15.42 14.51
CA TYR A 84 2.43 16.84 14.61
C TYR A 84 3.06 17.53 15.83
N VAL A 85 3.19 16.85 16.97
CA VAL A 85 3.92 17.38 18.13
C VAL A 85 5.40 17.62 17.79
N GLN A 86 6.02 16.70 17.05
CA GLN A 86 7.38 16.86 16.55
C GLN A 86 7.49 18.06 15.59
N LEU A 87 6.53 18.26 14.69
CA LEU A 87 6.48 19.44 13.82
C LEU A 87 6.37 20.75 14.62
N ILE A 88 5.53 20.78 15.65
CA ILE A 88 5.43 21.92 16.57
C ILE A 88 6.80 22.22 17.20
N TYR A 89 7.48 21.19 17.71
CA TYR A 89 8.81 21.32 18.30
C TYR A 89 9.84 21.83 17.28
N ASP A 90 9.84 21.31 16.07
CA ASP A 90 10.79 21.70 15.02
C ASP A 90 10.54 23.13 14.53
N VAL A 91 9.27 23.54 14.41
CA VAL A 91 8.90 24.95 14.19
C VAL A 91 9.47 25.82 15.31
N LEU A 92 9.34 25.44 16.59
CA LEU A 92 9.86 26.19 17.75
C LEU A 92 11.39 26.20 17.81
N ALA A 93 12.06 25.14 17.38
CA ALA A 93 13.51 25.01 17.33
C ALA A 93 14.16 25.65 16.09
N ASN A 94 13.36 26.28 15.20
CA ASN A 94 13.81 26.82 13.91
C ASN A 94 14.50 25.77 13.00
N ARG A 95 14.07 24.50 13.06
CA ARG A 95 14.54 23.45 12.16
C ARG A 95 13.65 23.43 10.91
N ALA A 96 14.26 23.55 9.73
CA ALA A 96 13.62 24.14 8.55
C ALA A 96 13.15 23.13 7.47
N GLN A 97 12.33 22.12 7.81
CA GLN A 97 11.79 21.22 6.78
C GLN A 97 10.31 20.81 6.94
N ASN A 98 9.48 21.71 7.48
CA ASN A 98 8.08 21.42 7.80
C ASN A 98 7.16 21.35 6.57
N GLU A 99 7.46 22.10 5.50
CA GLU A 99 6.61 22.22 4.30
C GLU A 99 6.43 20.88 3.54
N HIS A 100 7.38 19.95 3.67
CA HIS A 100 7.32 18.64 3.03
C HIS A 100 6.77 17.53 3.93
N ILE A 101 6.82 17.71 5.26
CA ILE A 101 6.44 16.67 6.22
C ILE A 101 4.93 16.72 6.50
N ALA A 102 4.35 17.91 6.69
CA ALA A 102 2.92 18.04 6.99
C ALA A 102 1.99 17.39 5.93
N PRO A 103 2.25 17.52 4.61
CA PRO A 103 1.46 16.82 3.59
C PRO A 103 1.52 15.28 3.71
N VAL A 104 2.67 14.73 4.14
CA VAL A 104 2.84 13.28 4.32
C VAL A 104 2.04 12.79 5.52
N ILE A 105 2.07 13.52 6.63
CA ILE A 105 1.26 13.20 7.82
C ILE A 105 -0.24 13.28 7.47
N HIS A 106 -0.66 14.31 6.74
CA HIS A 106 -2.04 14.44 6.30
C HIS A 106 -2.47 13.26 5.41
N LYS A 107 -1.60 12.82 4.49
CA LYS A 107 -1.84 11.64 3.65
C LYS A 107 -1.89 10.33 4.46
N LEU A 108 -1.11 10.22 5.54
CA LEU A 108 -1.18 9.07 6.44
C LEU A 108 -2.52 9.06 7.20
N ARG A 109 -2.93 10.22 7.75
CA ARG A 109 -4.21 10.39 8.44
C ARG A 109 -5.39 10.03 7.54
N SER A 110 -5.40 10.51 6.29
CA SER A 110 -6.50 10.20 5.36
C SER A 110 -6.62 8.71 5.02
N LYS A 111 -5.54 7.93 5.19
CA LYS A 111 -5.49 6.49 4.94
C LYS A 111 -5.67 5.62 6.20
N GLN A 112 -5.79 6.23 7.37
CA GLN A 112 -5.85 5.52 8.65
C GLN A 112 -6.98 4.48 8.68
N ASN A 113 -8.17 4.82 8.16
CA ASN A 113 -9.31 3.92 8.13
C ASN A 113 -9.08 2.69 7.23
N ASP A 114 -8.39 2.87 6.10
CA ASP A 114 -8.04 1.75 5.23
C ASP A 114 -6.99 0.85 5.87
N ILE A 115 -6.01 1.45 6.56
CA ILE A 115 -4.99 0.70 7.31
C ILE A 115 -5.64 -0.10 8.44
N ARG A 116 -6.54 0.50 9.23
CA ARG A 116 -7.25 -0.16 10.36
C ARG A 116 -8.08 -1.37 9.91
N LYS A 117 -8.62 -1.37 8.69
CA LYS A 117 -9.36 -2.53 8.14
C LYS A 117 -8.47 -3.73 7.84
N VAL A 118 -7.18 -3.50 7.60
CA VAL A 118 -6.23 -4.51 7.12
C VAL A 118 -5.24 -4.92 8.21
N PHE A 119 -4.79 -3.97 9.01
CA PHE A 119 -3.73 -4.14 9.98
C PHE A 119 -4.29 -4.12 11.41
N ASN A 120 -4.03 -5.21 12.13
CA ASN A 120 -4.32 -5.30 13.55
C ASN A 120 -3.01 -5.52 14.33
N PRO A 121 -2.51 -4.52 15.07
CA PRO A 121 -1.25 -4.61 15.80
C PRO A 121 -1.26 -5.63 16.94
N ALA A 122 -2.44 -6.04 17.42
CA ALA A 122 -2.56 -7.05 18.47
C ALA A 122 -2.22 -8.47 17.96
N ILE A 123 -2.25 -8.70 16.65
CA ILE A 123 -1.91 -9.99 16.05
C ILE A 123 -0.40 -10.07 15.90
N GLN A 124 0.23 -10.94 16.70
CA GLN A 124 1.65 -11.25 16.62
C GLN A 124 1.83 -12.71 16.19
N GLY A 125 2.82 -12.97 15.34
CA GLY A 125 3.15 -14.31 14.88
C GLY A 125 4.20 -14.33 13.79
N ASP A 126 4.74 -15.52 13.55
CA ASP A 126 5.55 -15.78 12.36
C ASP A 126 4.62 -15.99 11.16
N VAL A 127 4.88 -15.26 10.07
CA VAL A 127 4.17 -15.41 8.80
C VAL A 127 4.30 -16.84 8.28
N PHE A 128 5.45 -17.48 8.51
CA PHE A 128 5.75 -18.84 8.04
C PHE A 128 5.56 -19.91 9.11
N ALA A 129 4.52 -19.77 9.95
CA ALA A 129 4.08 -20.86 10.82
C ALA A 129 3.75 -22.16 10.06
N SER A 130 3.44 -22.05 8.75
CA SER A 130 3.28 -23.16 7.81
C SER A 130 4.14 -22.95 6.54
N ASN A 131 4.47 -24.06 5.86
CA ASN A 131 5.21 -24.02 4.59
C ASN A 131 4.45 -23.34 3.44
N VAL A 132 3.11 -23.28 3.54
CA VAL A 132 2.25 -22.60 2.58
C VAL A 132 1.45 -21.56 3.34
N VAL A 133 1.53 -20.31 2.86
CA VAL A 133 0.85 -19.16 3.45
C VAL A 133 -0.02 -18.55 2.37
N VAL A 134 -1.32 -18.42 2.64
CA VAL A 134 -2.29 -17.82 1.71
C VAL A 134 -2.69 -16.46 2.23
N VAL A 135 -2.40 -15.42 1.46
CA VAL A 135 -2.78 -14.04 1.77
C VAL A 135 -4.03 -13.70 0.96
N ASN A 136 -5.18 -13.69 1.62
CA ASN A 136 -6.45 -13.37 0.97
C ASN A 136 -6.66 -11.84 0.90
N LEU A 137 -6.80 -11.32 -0.32
CA LEU A 137 -6.99 -9.89 -0.60
C LEU A 137 -8.37 -9.62 -1.24
N ASN A 138 -9.37 -10.47 -1.02
CA ASN A 138 -10.68 -10.33 -1.67
C ASN A 138 -11.39 -9.03 -1.28
N ASP A 139 -11.37 -8.65 0.00
CA ASP A 139 -12.15 -7.55 0.60
C ASP A 139 -11.31 -6.30 0.88
N VAL A 140 -10.25 -6.10 0.09
CA VAL A 140 -9.44 -4.87 0.16
C VAL A 140 -9.66 -3.99 -1.07
N ASN A 141 -9.55 -2.68 -0.87
CA ASN A 141 -9.69 -1.71 -1.96
C ASN A 141 -8.52 -1.86 -2.97
N LEU A 142 -8.68 -1.31 -4.19
CA LEU A 142 -7.70 -1.49 -5.27
C LEU A 142 -6.31 -0.93 -4.93
N GLU A 143 -6.25 0.15 -4.15
CA GLU A 143 -4.98 0.73 -3.71
C GLU A 143 -4.25 -0.24 -2.77
N MET A 144 -4.94 -0.76 -1.76
CA MET A 144 -4.40 -1.74 -0.82
C MET A 144 -4.07 -3.07 -1.50
N LYS A 145 -4.83 -3.50 -2.53
CA LYS A 145 -4.48 -4.67 -3.37
C LYS A 145 -3.10 -4.55 -4.02
N LYS A 146 -2.59 -3.33 -4.22
CA LYS A 146 -1.24 -3.08 -4.73
C LYS A 146 -0.23 -2.85 -3.61
N THR A 147 -0.60 -2.07 -2.58
CA THR A 147 0.29 -1.72 -1.48
C THR A 147 0.64 -2.91 -0.59
N ILE A 148 -0.33 -3.76 -0.23
CA ILE A 148 -0.11 -4.88 0.70
C ILE A 148 0.87 -5.90 0.09
N PRO A 149 0.68 -6.42 -1.15
CA PRO A 149 1.64 -7.34 -1.75
C PRO A 149 3.03 -6.73 -1.88
N LEU A 150 3.14 -5.46 -2.25
CA LEU A 150 4.43 -4.78 -2.37
C LEU A 150 5.19 -4.80 -1.04
N LEU A 151 4.54 -4.34 0.04
CA LEU A 151 5.17 -4.29 1.37
C LEU A 151 5.51 -5.69 1.88
N LEU A 152 4.59 -6.64 1.71
CA LEU A 152 4.76 -8.01 2.19
C LEU A 152 5.89 -8.71 1.44
N CYS A 153 5.86 -8.71 0.11
CA CYS A 153 6.89 -9.33 -0.73
C CYS A 153 8.25 -8.70 -0.48
N ARG A 154 8.33 -7.36 -0.37
CA ARG A 154 9.59 -6.67 -0.05
C ARG A 154 10.14 -7.10 1.30
N ARG A 155 9.31 -7.12 2.35
CA ARG A 155 9.73 -7.52 3.70
C ARG A 155 10.22 -8.95 3.73
N ILE A 156 9.40 -9.89 3.25
CA ILE A 156 9.73 -11.31 3.22
C ILE A 156 11.00 -11.58 2.40
N TYR A 157 11.12 -10.92 1.24
CA TYR A 157 12.30 -11.05 0.39
C TYR A 157 13.58 -10.57 1.11
N GLN A 158 13.53 -9.41 1.77
CA GLN A 158 14.67 -8.87 2.52
C GLN A 158 15.05 -9.77 3.70
N GLU A 159 14.07 -10.22 4.50
CA GLU A 159 14.31 -11.15 5.61
C GLU A 159 14.93 -12.48 5.10
N HIS A 160 14.42 -13.02 3.99
CA HIS A 160 14.97 -14.23 3.37
C HIS A 160 16.39 -14.04 2.83
N LYS A 161 16.67 -12.88 2.19
CA LYS A 161 17.99 -12.52 1.67
C LYS A 161 19.03 -12.42 2.79
N THR A 162 18.67 -11.81 3.93
CA THR A 162 19.57 -11.69 5.10
C THR A 162 19.78 -13.02 5.83
N SER A 163 18.76 -13.87 5.90
CA SER A 163 18.81 -15.15 6.61
C SER A 163 19.07 -16.36 5.69
N PHE A 164 19.53 -16.14 4.46
CA PHE A 164 19.64 -17.18 3.46
C PHE A 164 20.61 -18.29 3.89
N GLN A 165 20.06 -19.49 4.13
CA GLN A 165 20.79 -20.69 4.53
C GLN A 165 20.42 -21.88 3.63
N GLY A 166 20.20 -21.63 2.33
CA GLY A 166 19.85 -22.66 1.35
C GLY A 166 18.38 -23.08 1.33
N LYS A 167 17.52 -22.45 2.15
CA LYS A 167 16.06 -22.58 2.05
C LYS A 167 15.55 -21.86 0.79
N THR A 168 14.43 -22.31 0.25
CA THR A 168 13.79 -21.66 -0.90
C THR A 168 12.51 -20.94 -0.49
N LEU A 169 12.20 -19.85 -1.20
CA LEU A 169 10.98 -19.09 -1.04
C LEU A 169 10.26 -19.02 -2.39
N ASN A 170 8.99 -19.38 -2.43
CA ASN A 170 8.17 -19.28 -3.63
C ASN A 170 7.06 -18.24 -3.39
N ILE A 171 7.09 -17.16 -4.17
CA ILE A 171 6.07 -16.12 -4.15
C ILE A 171 5.12 -16.39 -5.33
N VAL A 172 3.86 -16.68 -5.04
CA VAL A 172 2.84 -16.89 -6.06
C VAL A 172 1.89 -15.70 -6.06
N ILE A 173 1.82 -15.01 -7.20
CA ILE A 173 0.98 -13.82 -7.38
C ILE A 173 -0.16 -14.20 -8.32
N ASP A 174 -1.35 -14.37 -7.74
CA ASP A 174 -2.58 -14.54 -8.51
C ASP A 174 -3.14 -13.19 -8.98
N GLU A 175 -3.87 -13.19 -10.09
CA GLU A 175 -4.45 -12.00 -10.70
C GLU A 175 -3.41 -10.86 -10.85
N ALA A 176 -2.19 -11.23 -11.28
CA ALA A 176 -1.01 -10.38 -11.14
C ALA A 176 -1.09 -9.05 -11.89
N HIS A 177 -1.98 -8.90 -12.88
CA HIS A 177 -2.22 -7.61 -13.52
C HIS A 177 -2.76 -6.56 -12.55
N ASN A 178 -3.41 -6.95 -11.45
CA ASN A 178 -3.81 -6.01 -10.41
C ASN A 178 -2.61 -5.43 -9.63
N ILE A 179 -1.47 -6.13 -9.60
CA ILE A 179 -0.31 -5.82 -8.76
C ILE A 179 0.90 -5.35 -9.57
N LEU A 180 1.09 -5.88 -10.79
CA LEU A 180 2.28 -5.71 -11.62
C LEU A 180 1.98 -4.95 -12.92
N SER A 181 0.81 -4.30 -13.01
CA SER A 181 0.47 -3.56 -14.21
C SER A 181 1.23 -2.24 -14.35
N THR A 182 1.54 -1.91 -15.60
CA THR A 182 2.11 -0.63 -16.06
C THR A 182 1.04 0.41 -16.37
N GLU A 183 -0.20 -0.03 -16.63
CA GLU A 183 -1.32 0.84 -16.96
C GLU A 183 -2.07 1.25 -15.68
N SER A 184 -1.80 2.47 -15.24
CA SER A 184 -2.46 3.02 -14.05
C SER A 184 -2.63 4.52 -14.16
N SER A 185 -3.82 4.96 -14.57
CA SER A 185 -4.16 6.38 -14.70
C SER A 185 -4.43 7.09 -13.37
N ARG A 186 -4.50 6.34 -12.26
CA ARG A 186 -4.94 6.85 -10.94
C ARG A 186 -3.82 6.90 -9.89
N GLU A 187 -2.59 6.51 -10.23
CA GLU A 187 -1.45 6.51 -9.30
C GLU A 187 -0.33 7.43 -9.76
N THR A 188 0.47 7.94 -8.81
CA THR A 188 1.65 8.73 -9.13
C THR A 188 2.71 7.85 -9.80
N GLU A 189 3.35 8.38 -10.84
CA GLU A 189 4.38 7.67 -11.62
C GLU A 189 5.51 7.11 -10.74
N SER A 190 5.99 7.89 -9.77
CA SER A 190 7.03 7.44 -8.84
C SER A 190 6.64 6.23 -7.97
N TRP A 191 5.36 6.11 -7.61
CA TRP A 191 4.88 4.96 -6.83
C TRP A 191 4.76 3.70 -7.68
N LYS A 192 4.28 3.87 -8.91
CA LYS A 192 4.23 2.81 -9.92
C LYS A 192 5.63 2.27 -10.19
N ASP A 193 6.58 3.15 -10.43
CA ASP A 193 7.97 2.80 -10.74
C ASP A 193 8.60 2.07 -9.55
N TYR A 194 8.47 2.62 -8.34
CA TYR A 194 8.95 1.97 -7.13
C TYR A 194 8.38 0.56 -6.93
N ARG A 195 7.07 0.38 -7.18
CA ARG A 195 6.40 -0.93 -7.11
C ARG A 195 6.99 -1.89 -8.12
N LEU A 196 7.09 -1.50 -9.39
CA LEU A 196 7.61 -2.36 -10.46
C LEU A 196 9.09 -2.68 -10.26
N GLU A 197 9.92 -1.69 -9.91
CA GLU A 197 11.34 -1.86 -9.59
C GLU A 197 11.55 -2.89 -8.49
N THR A 198 10.74 -2.84 -7.42
CA THR A 198 10.83 -3.81 -6.32
C THR A 198 10.58 -5.23 -6.80
N PHE A 199 9.54 -5.45 -7.61
CA PHE A 199 9.25 -6.79 -8.15
C PHE A 199 10.27 -7.24 -9.19
N GLU A 200 10.76 -6.33 -10.03
CA GLU A 200 11.84 -6.61 -10.97
C GLU A 200 13.14 -6.99 -10.26
N GLU A 201 13.49 -6.33 -9.15
CA GLU A 201 14.63 -6.72 -8.31
C GLU A 201 14.45 -8.14 -7.78
N ILE A 202 13.28 -8.45 -7.19
CA ILE A 202 12.98 -9.80 -6.67
C ILE A 202 13.13 -10.86 -7.78
N ILE A 203 12.66 -10.58 -8.99
CA ILE A 203 12.71 -11.52 -10.10
C ILE A 203 14.14 -11.66 -10.65
N LYS A 204 14.88 -10.57 -10.81
CA LYS A 204 16.25 -10.56 -11.36
C LYS A 204 17.27 -11.13 -10.38
N GLU A 205 17.18 -10.75 -9.10
CA GLU A 205 18.17 -11.11 -8.08
C GLU A 205 17.75 -12.29 -7.21
N GLY A 206 16.45 -12.55 -7.06
CA GLY A 206 15.92 -13.53 -6.10
C GLY A 206 16.48 -14.93 -6.28
N ARG A 207 16.79 -15.33 -7.52
CA ARG A 207 17.42 -16.63 -7.82
C ARG A 207 18.73 -16.85 -7.06
N LYS A 208 19.53 -15.79 -6.81
CA LYS A 208 20.78 -15.87 -6.05
C LYS A 208 20.55 -16.31 -4.60
N PHE A 209 19.34 -16.08 -4.09
CA PHE A 209 18.93 -16.33 -2.71
C PHE A 209 17.82 -17.39 -2.62
N GLY A 210 17.65 -18.24 -3.64
CA GLY A 210 16.63 -19.30 -3.60
C GLY A 210 15.18 -18.79 -3.66
N VAL A 211 14.95 -17.55 -4.11
CA VAL A 211 13.63 -16.95 -4.26
C VAL A 211 13.12 -17.12 -5.69
N PHE A 212 11.91 -17.64 -5.82
CA PHE A 212 11.23 -17.86 -7.09
C PHE A 212 9.88 -17.16 -7.09
N VAL A 213 9.48 -16.64 -8.24
CA VAL A 213 8.20 -15.95 -8.42
C VAL A 213 7.38 -16.69 -9.48
N THR A 214 6.12 -16.98 -9.16
CA THR A 214 5.12 -17.48 -10.09
C THR A 214 4.06 -16.41 -10.28
N ILE A 215 3.79 -16.06 -11.53
CA ILE A 215 2.85 -15.01 -11.92
C ILE A 215 1.69 -15.68 -12.65
N ALA A 216 0.48 -15.56 -12.12
CA ALA A 216 -0.75 -15.97 -12.78
C ALA A 216 -1.54 -14.72 -13.18
N SER A 217 -1.88 -14.59 -14.46
CA SER A 217 -2.66 -13.46 -14.97
C SER A 217 -3.38 -13.84 -16.26
N GLN A 218 -4.58 -13.29 -16.42
CA GLN A 218 -5.41 -13.35 -17.62
C GLN A 218 -5.11 -12.21 -18.61
N ARG A 219 -4.34 -11.19 -18.20
CA ARG A 219 -3.93 -10.04 -19.02
C ARG A 219 -2.41 -9.91 -19.04
N PRO A 220 -1.68 -10.78 -19.77
CA PRO A 220 -0.22 -10.69 -19.85
C PRO A 220 0.26 -9.37 -20.46
N ASN A 221 -0.48 -8.74 -21.38
CA ASN A 221 -0.10 -7.45 -21.95
C ASN A 221 -0.05 -6.32 -20.90
N ASP A 222 -0.81 -6.43 -19.82
CA ASP A 222 -0.84 -5.41 -18.77
C ASP A 222 0.39 -5.50 -17.86
N ILE A 223 1.11 -6.62 -17.85
CA ILE A 223 2.28 -6.87 -16.99
C ILE A 223 3.53 -6.20 -17.58
N SER A 224 4.43 -5.70 -16.73
CA SER A 224 5.74 -5.16 -17.17
C SER A 224 6.47 -6.13 -18.14
N PRO A 225 6.87 -5.68 -19.34
CA PRO A 225 7.67 -6.49 -20.27
C PRO A 225 9.00 -6.97 -19.68
N THR A 226 9.58 -6.19 -18.76
CA THR A 226 10.78 -6.59 -18.03
C THR A 226 10.51 -7.78 -17.13
N ILE A 227 9.32 -7.84 -16.51
CA ILE A 227 8.93 -8.97 -15.67
C ILE A 227 8.66 -10.21 -16.52
N THR A 228 7.89 -10.07 -17.61
CA THR A 228 7.56 -11.19 -18.47
C THR A 228 8.82 -11.78 -19.11
N SER A 229 9.72 -10.96 -19.65
CA SER A 229 10.96 -11.44 -20.29
C SER A 229 11.94 -12.18 -19.36
N GLN A 230 11.84 -12.03 -18.03
CA GLN A 230 12.66 -12.76 -17.06
C GLN A 230 12.05 -14.11 -16.63
N ALA A 231 10.83 -14.42 -17.06
CA ALA A 231 10.20 -15.69 -16.74
C ALA A 231 10.90 -16.84 -17.50
N HIS A 232 11.34 -17.85 -16.76
CA HIS A 232 12.02 -19.01 -17.35
C HIS A 232 11.05 -20.05 -17.92
N ASN A 233 9.83 -20.11 -17.39
CA ASN A 233 8.84 -21.13 -17.72
C ASN A 233 7.46 -20.48 -17.87
N TYR A 234 6.74 -20.89 -18.91
CA TYR A 234 5.44 -20.37 -19.29
C TYR A 234 4.43 -21.51 -19.39
N PHE A 235 3.27 -21.31 -18.78
CA PHE A 235 2.09 -22.14 -18.95
C PHE A 235 1.01 -21.27 -19.59
N ILE A 236 0.86 -21.40 -20.91
CA ILE A 236 0.03 -20.53 -21.72
C ILE A 236 -1.31 -21.22 -21.95
N HIS A 237 -2.31 -20.76 -21.22
CA HIS A 237 -3.70 -21.17 -21.43
C HIS A 237 -4.34 -20.41 -22.59
N ARG A 238 -5.62 -20.68 -22.87
CA ARG A 238 -6.36 -20.02 -23.94
C ARG A 238 -6.35 -18.49 -23.78
N LEU A 239 -5.75 -17.80 -24.74
CA LEU A 239 -5.77 -16.34 -24.86
C LEU A 239 -6.49 -15.95 -26.16
N ILE A 240 -7.47 -15.06 -26.06
CA ILE A 240 -8.29 -14.62 -27.21
C ILE A 240 -7.87 -13.22 -27.67
N ASN A 241 -7.42 -12.37 -26.75
CA ASN A 241 -7.03 -11.01 -27.05
C ASN A 241 -5.70 -10.99 -27.83
N GLN A 242 -5.70 -10.29 -28.96
CA GLN A 242 -4.54 -10.20 -29.85
C GLN A 242 -3.33 -9.52 -29.17
N LYS A 243 -3.54 -8.50 -28.33
CA LYS A 243 -2.45 -7.84 -27.61
C LYS A 243 -1.80 -8.78 -26.60
N ASP A 244 -2.60 -9.57 -25.89
CA ASP A 244 -2.12 -10.57 -24.94
C ASP A 244 -1.31 -11.67 -25.65
N LEU A 245 -1.80 -12.15 -26.80
CA LEU A 245 -1.10 -13.14 -27.62
C LEU A 245 0.25 -12.59 -28.11
N GLN A 246 0.27 -11.36 -28.65
CA GLN A 246 1.49 -10.70 -29.12
C GLN A 246 2.52 -10.47 -28.00
N SER A 247 2.05 -10.07 -26.82
CA SER A 247 2.92 -9.88 -25.65
C SER A 247 3.62 -11.18 -25.26
N ILE A 248 2.88 -12.30 -25.22
CA ILE A 248 3.44 -13.62 -24.95
C ILE A 248 4.37 -14.09 -26.08
N ALA A 249 3.97 -13.95 -27.34
CA ALA A 249 4.80 -14.35 -28.49
C ALA A 249 6.14 -13.59 -28.52
N SER A 250 6.14 -12.32 -28.09
CA SER A 250 7.35 -11.50 -27.99
C SER A 250 8.23 -11.87 -26.79
N ALA A 251 7.63 -12.30 -25.68
CA ALA A 251 8.37 -12.67 -24.46
C ALA A 251 8.96 -14.09 -24.52
N VAL A 252 8.35 -15.01 -25.28
CA VAL A 252 8.73 -16.43 -25.31
C VAL A 252 9.53 -16.76 -26.56
N SER A 253 10.83 -17.00 -26.39
CA SER A 253 11.75 -17.26 -27.52
C SER A 253 11.50 -18.56 -28.31
N TYR A 254 10.70 -19.48 -27.79
CA TYR A 254 10.56 -20.85 -28.31
C TYR A 254 9.17 -21.17 -28.89
N ILE A 255 8.28 -20.20 -29.08
CA ILE A 255 6.95 -20.46 -29.68
C ILE A 255 7.06 -20.30 -31.19
N ASP A 256 6.74 -21.36 -31.94
CA ASP A 256 6.60 -21.28 -33.38
C ASP A 256 5.21 -20.74 -33.77
N LYS A 257 5.09 -20.27 -35.02
CA LYS A 257 3.87 -19.62 -35.52
C LYS A 257 2.65 -20.56 -35.46
N LEU A 258 2.85 -21.86 -35.69
CA LEU A 258 1.78 -22.86 -35.62
C LEU A 258 1.25 -23.01 -34.19
N THR A 259 2.14 -23.04 -33.19
CA THR A 259 1.75 -23.09 -31.78
C THR A 259 1.05 -21.79 -31.38
N GLU A 260 1.56 -20.64 -31.81
CA GLU A 260 0.92 -19.34 -31.59
C GLU A 260 -0.52 -19.29 -32.11
N GLU A 261 -0.74 -19.72 -33.36
CA GLU A 261 -2.06 -19.79 -34.00
C GLU A 261 -3.01 -20.77 -33.28
N SER A 262 -2.48 -21.76 -32.55
CA SER A 262 -3.28 -22.72 -31.80
C SER A 262 -3.78 -22.21 -30.45
N ILE A 263 -3.10 -21.23 -29.82
CA ILE A 263 -3.39 -20.73 -28.46
C ILE A 263 -4.86 -20.29 -28.30
N PRO A 264 -5.49 -19.54 -29.23
CA PRO A 264 -6.88 -19.11 -29.08
C PRO A 264 -7.89 -20.26 -29.11
N THR A 265 -7.50 -21.42 -29.67
CA THR A 265 -8.38 -22.60 -29.84
C THR A 265 -8.21 -23.66 -28.75
N LEU A 266 -7.33 -23.44 -27.77
CA LEU A 266 -7.08 -24.40 -26.71
C LEU A 266 -8.36 -24.67 -25.88
N PRO A 267 -8.70 -25.95 -25.63
CA PRO A 267 -9.81 -26.28 -24.75
C PRO A 267 -9.46 -25.97 -23.29
N THR A 268 -10.48 -25.77 -22.46
CA THR A 268 -10.32 -25.59 -21.01
C THR A 268 -9.59 -26.80 -20.41
N GLY A 269 -8.68 -26.54 -19.47
CA GLY A 269 -7.82 -27.57 -18.88
C GLY A 269 -6.62 -27.96 -19.74
N THR A 270 -6.38 -27.31 -20.87
CA THR A 270 -5.15 -27.48 -21.68
C THR A 270 -4.30 -26.21 -21.65
N CYS A 271 -2.99 -26.36 -21.78
CA CYS A 271 -2.06 -25.25 -21.98
C CYS A 271 -0.91 -25.65 -22.91
N ILE A 272 -0.23 -24.66 -23.48
CA ILE A 272 1.10 -24.82 -24.06
C ILE A 272 2.12 -24.51 -22.97
N PHE A 273 3.00 -25.46 -22.69
CA PHE A 273 4.17 -25.26 -21.84
C PHE A 273 5.39 -24.93 -22.71
N SER A 274 6.11 -23.89 -22.34
CA SER A 274 7.35 -23.48 -23.01
C SER A 274 8.31 -22.86 -21.99
N GLY A 275 9.59 -23.22 -22.04
CA GLY A 275 10.58 -22.67 -21.12
C GLY A 275 11.73 -23.62 -20.80
N MET A 276 12.63 -23.18 -19.92
CA MET A 276 13.90 -23.84 -19.60
C MET A 276 13.75 -25.26 -19.04
N ALA A 277 12.61 -25.60 -18.44
CA ALA A 277 12.38 -26.95 -17.93
C ALA A 277 11.97 -27.97 -19.03
N GLY A 278 11.70 -27.53 -20.26
CA GLY A 278 11.44 -28.38 -21.42
C GLY A 278 12.39 -28.09 -22.58
N GLN A 279 12.64 -29.09 -23.42
CA GLN A 279 13.49 -28.92 -24.62
C GLN A 279 12.72 -28.36 -25.82
N MET A 280 11.39 -28.48 -25.83
CA MET A 280 10.50 -28.00 -26.88
C MET A 280 9.15 -27.61 -26.28
N PRO A 281 8.33 -26.78 -26.97
CA PRO A 281 6.97 -26.52 -26.55
C PRO A 281 6.14 -27.80 -26.47
N LEU A 282 5.40 -27.96 -25.36
CA LEU A 282 4.55 -29.14 -25.13
C LEU A 282 3.10 -28.71 -24.93
N LYS A 283 2.18 -29.37 -25.62
CA LYS A 283 0.75 -29.24 -25.33
C LYS A 283 0.39 -30.17 -24.16
N LEU A 284 0.05 -29.59 -23.02
CA LEU A 284 -0.24 -30.31 -21.78
C LEU A 284 -1.74 -30.31 -21.48
N ASN A 285 -2.25 -31.45 -21.01
CA ASN A 285 -3.57 -31.57 -20.41
C ASN A 285 -3.42 -31.54 -18.88
N ILE A 286 -3.98 -30.51 -18.24
CA ILE A 286 -3.96 -30.30 -16.81
C ILE A 286 -5.11 -31.06 -16.17
N LYS A 287 -4.78 -32.07 -15.37
CA LYS A 287 -5.77 -32.85 -14.64
C LYS A 287 -6.56 -31.96 -13.68
N ALA A 288 -7.89 -32.02 -13.79
CA ALA A 288 -8.77 -31.33 -12.85
C ALA A 288 -8.60 -31.89 -11.43
N LEU A 289 -8.64 -30.99 -10.44
CA LEU A 289 -8.67 -31.36 -9.03
C LEU A 289 -10.00 -32.04 -8.69
N GLU A 290 -9.97 -32.93 -7.70
CA GLU A 290 -11.20 -33.48 -7.10
C GLU A 290 -12.09 -32.34 -6.59
N HIS A 291 -13.40 -32.50 -6.66
CA HIS A 291 -14.36 -31.44 -6.34
C HIS A 291 -14.18 -30.85 -4.93
N SER A 292 -13.75 -31.67 -3.97
CA SER A 292 -13.44 -31.26 -2.58
C SER A 292 -12.20 -30.36 -2.47
N LEU A 293 -11.29 -30.44 -3.44
CA LEU A 293 -10.01 -29.71 -3.48
C LEU A 293 -10.05 -28.51 -4.42
N GLN A 294 -11.14 -28.31 -5.16
CA GLN A 294 -11.28 -27.19 -6.08
C GLN A 294 -11.40 -25.87 -5.30
N PRO A 295 -10.74 -24.79 -5.77
CA PRO A 295 -10.92 -23.47 -5.18
C PRO A 295 -12.39 -23.03 -5.33
N LYS A 296 -12.86 -22.22 -4.38
CA LYS A 296 -14.22 -21.65 -4.40
C LYS A 296 -14.31 -20.52 -5.43
N SER A 297 -14.20 -20.87 -6.71
CA SER A 297 -14.14 -19.95 -7.85
C SER A 297 -15.47 -19.81 -8.59
N THR A 298 -16.57 -20.30 -8.03
CA THR A 298 -17.88 -20.24 -8.69
C THR A 298 -18.37 -18.81 -8.78
N THR A 299 -18.37 -18.26 -10.00
CA THR A 299 -19.14 -17.07 -10.36
C THR A 299 -20.58 -17.27 -9.89
N LEU A 300 -21.14 -16.26 -9.22
CA LEU A 300 -22.55 -16.26 -8.83
C LEU A 300 -23.40 -16.59 -10.06
N ARG A 301 -24.15 -17.70 -9.99
CA ARG A 301 -25.07 -18.06 -11.06
C ARG A 301 -26.21 -17.06 -11.02
N PHE A 302 -26.53 -16.47 -12.17
CA PHE A 302 -27.64 -15.51 -12.28
C PHE A 302 -29.01 -16.13 -11.94
N ALA A 303 -29.20 -17.42 -12.20
CA ALA A 303 -30.46 -18.12 -11.97
C ALA A 303 -31.00 -18.01 -10.53
N PRO A 304 -30.21 -18.29 -9.47
CA PRO A 304 -30.67 -18.12 -8.08
C PRO A 304 -30.96 -16.66 -7.66
N LEU A 305 -30.43 -15.65 -8.36
CA LEU A 305 -30.72 -14.23 -8.07
C LEU A 305 -32.08 -13.80 -8.63
N LEU A 306 -32.57 -14.46 -9.68
CA LEU A 306 -33.86 -14.18 -10.30
C LEU A 306 -35.04 -14.79 -9.51
N SER A 307 -34.79 -15.81 -8.69
CA SER A 307 -35.80 -16.46 -7.85
C SER A 307 -36.08 -15.75 -6.51
N GLN A 308 -35.47 -14.58 -6.27
CA GLN A 308 -35.64 -13.80 -5.04
C GLN A 308 -36.47 -12.51 -5.23
N ASN A 309 -37.14 -12.34 -6.37
CA ASN A 309 -38.13 -11.28 -6.60
C ASN A 309 -39.51 -11.87 -6.88
#